data_AF-G2GY42-F1
#
_entry.id   AF-G2GY42-F1
#
_cell.length_a   1.000
_cell.length_b   1.000
_cell.length_c   1.000
_cell.angle_alpha   90.00
_cell.angle_beta   90.00
_cell.angle_gamma   90.00
#
_symmetry.space_group_name_H-M   'P 1'
#
loop_
_entity.id
_entity.type
_entity.pdbx_description
1 polymer ?
#
loop_
_entity_poly.entity_id
_entity_poly.type
_entity_poly.pdbx_seq_one_letter_code
_entity_poly.pdbx_strand_id
1 'polypeptide(L)'
;IKPFWVSEEKWRAWSMLITIILLSLGSVYVSVLINKWFQVFYDALQNKDYLVFKQQLWRFSYLAFIGIVIGIYKIYLTQQLQMHWRSWMTEKFIGKWLRHKTYYHTEQKQLVDNPDQRIAEDLNVLTQHTLSLTLGLLSSLVTLFSFISILWHISGPLSFTFNQHVFTLPGYMVWFALLYAVLGSLLIGWIGNPLVKLDFNKERFEANFRFGLIRIRENNDAIALYHGENRENNS
;
A
#
# COMPACT_ATOMS: atom_id res chain seq x y z
N ILE A 1 -30.42 9.63 -1.65
CA ILE A 1 -29.14 9.47 -0.93
C ILE A 1 -28.05 9.98 -1.86
N LYS A 2 -27.32 11.06 -1.52
CA LYS A 2 -26.32 11.64 -2.42
C LYS A 2 -24.91 11.22 -1.96
N PRO A 3 -24.15 10.46 -2.78
CA PRO A 3 -22.80 10.00 -2.45
C PRO A 3 -21.81 11.18 -2.33
N PHE A 4 -20.64 10.93 -1.72
CA PHE A 4 -19.54 11.90 -1.57
C PHE A 4 -19.19 12.63 -2.87
N TRP A 5 -19.28 11.88 -3.96
CA TRP A 5 -19.18 12.34 -5.34
C TRP A 5 -20.27 13.34 -5.77
N VAL A 6 -21.08 13.90 -4.85
CA VAL A 6 -22.24 14.77 -5.15
C VAL A 6 -22.31 16.04 -4.27
N SER A 7 -21.31 16.42 -3.46
CA SER A 7 -21.25 17.78 -2.83
C SER A 7 -20.39 18.80 -3.61
N GLU A 8 -20.49 20.08 -3.26
CA GLU A 8 -19.94 21.24 -4.00
C GLU A 8 -18.44 21.18 -4.33
N GLU A 9 -17.66 20.35 -3.63
CA GLU A 9 -16.21 20.11 -3.83
C GLU A 9 -15.89 18.94 -4.80
N LYS A 10 -16.91 18.37 -5.45
CA LYS A 10 -16.84 17.29 -6.45
C LYS A 10 -15.68 17.41 -7.45
N TRP A 11 -15.58 18.58 -8.06
CA TRP A 11 -14.65 18.83 -9.15
C TRP A 11 -13.20 18.86 -8.66
N ARG A 12 -12.97 19.36 -7.44
CA ARG A 12 -11.64 19.35 -6.81
C ARG A 12 -11.20 17.93 -6.49
N ALA A 13 -12.06 17.11 -5.87
CA ALA A 13 -11.74 15.71 -5.57
C ALA A 13 -11.47 14.87 -6.84
N TRP A 14 -12.30 15.01 -7.88
CA TRP A 14 -12.07 14.34 -9.17
C TRP A 14 -10.79 14.85 -9.86
N SER A 15 -10.51 16.15 -9.83
CA SER A 15 -9.29 16.70 -10.42
C SER A 15 -8.03 16.18 -9.72
N MET A 16 -8.06 16.07 -8.39
CA MET A 16 -6.96 15.49 -7.60
C MET A 16 -6.74 14.01 -7.97
N LEU A 17 -7.83 13.23 -8.07
CA LEU A 17 -7.74 11.81 -8.42
C LEU A 17 -7.18 11.61 -9.84
N ILE A 18 -7.69 12.36 -10.83
CA ILE A 18 -7.17 12.32 -12.20
C ILE A 18 -5.69 12.72 -12.23
N THR A 19 -5.32 13.76 -11.48
CA THR A 19 -3.92 14.20 -11.39
C THR A 19 -3.02 13.13 -10.77
N ILE A 20 -3.48 12.43 -9.73
CA ILE A 20 -2.74 11.30 -9.12
C ILE A 20 -2.56 10.15 -10.12
N ILE A 21 -3.58 9.86 -10.93
CA ILE A 21 -3.49 8.85 -12.01
C ILE A 21 -2.45 9.29 -13.05
N LEU A 22 -2.50 10.53 -13.51
CA LEU A 22 -1.54 11.08 -14.48
C LEU A 22 -0.11 11.07 -13.94
N LEU A 23 0.10 11.44 -12.67
CA LEU A 23 1.40 11.35 -12.02
C LEU A 23 1.89 9.92 -11.88
N SER A 24 0.98 8.96 -11.62
CA SER A 24 1.34 7.54 -11.59
C SER A 24 1.79 7.04 -12.96
N LEU A 25 1.07 7.40 -14.02
CA LEU A 25 1.47 7.10 -15.39
C LEU A 25 2.81 7.76 -15.75
N GLY A 26 2.98 9.03 -15.39
CA GLY A 26 4.23 9.77 -15.58
C GLY A 26 5.41 9.15 -14.82
N SER A 27 5.21 8.71 -13.59
CA SER A 27 6.23 8.00 -12.80
C SER A 27 6.67 6.72 -13.49
N VAL A 28 5.72 5.94 -14.01
CA VAL A 28 6.03 4.70 -14.72
C VAL A 28 6.74 4.99 -16.05
N TYR A 29 6.36 6.05 -16.76
CA TYR A 29 7.05 6.50 -17.96
C TYR A 29 8.51 6.93 -17.66
N VAL A 30 8.75 7.66 -16.57
CA VAL A 30 10.11 8.00 -16.12
C VAL A 30 10.92 6.73 -15.80
N SER A 31 10.31 5.74 -15.13
CA SER A 31 10.95 4.44 -14.90
C SER A 31 11.34 3.75 -16.21
N VAL A 32 10.51 3.81 -17.25
CA VAL A 32 10.84 3.27 -18.59
C VAL A 32 12.05 4.02 -19.18
N LEU A 33 12.07 5.34 -19.09
CA LEU A 33 13.19 6.15 -19.60
C LEU A 33 14.49 5.85 -18.86
N ILE A 34 14.43 5.65 -17.54
CA ILE A 34 15.58 5.24 -16.73
C ILE A 34 16.07 3.84 -17.13
N ASN A 35 15.16 2.89 -17.39
CA ASN A 35 15.53 1.56 -17.89
C ASN A 35 16.25 1.63 -19.25
N LYS A 36 15.72 2.41 -20.20
CA LYS A 36 16.40 2.65 -21.49
C LYS A 36 17.74 3.37 -21.31
N TRP A 37 17.82 4.29 -20.37
CA TRP A 37 19.06 4.99 -20.02
C TRP A 37 20.12 4.02 -19.51
N PHE A 38 19.76 3.05 -18.66
CA PHE A 38 20.70 2.03 -18.17
C PHE A 38 21.36 1.28 -19.33
N GLN A 39 20.59 0.84 -20.32
CA GLN A 39 21.13 0.15 -21.49
C GLN A 39 22.20 1.00 -22.20
N VAL A 40 21.86 2.23 -22.58
CA VAL A 40 22.79 3.13 -23.30
C VAL A 40 24.00 3.50 -22.45
N PHE A 41 23.83 3.65 -21.14
CA PHE A 41 24.91 3.95 -20.20
C PHE A 41 25.92 2.81 -20.13
N TYR A 42 25.45 1.57 -20.00
CA TYR A 42 26.32 0.39 -19.99
C TYR A 42 27.01 0.17 -21.35
N ASP A 43 26.31 0.39 -22.46
CA ASP A 43 26.91 0.34 -23.80
C ASP A 43 28.04 1.37 -23.95
N ALA A 44 27.84 2.59 -23.43
CA ALA A 44 28.87 3.64 -23.46
C ALA A 44 30.09 3.28 -22.60
N LEU A 45 29.88 2.66 -21.43
CA LEU A 45 30.97 2.15 -20.58
C LEU A 45 31.74 1.02 -21.27
N GLN A 46 31.03 0.08 -21.89
CA GLN A 46 31.64 -1.04 -22.60
C GLN A 46 32.49 -0.57 -23.78
N ASN A 47 31.97 0.38 -24.56
CA ASN A 47 32.66 0.95 -25.72
C ASN A 47 33.67 2.05 -25.35
N LYS A 48 33.80 2.39 -24.06
CA LYS A 48 34.67 3.45 -23.54
C LYS A 48 34.42 4.82 -24.20
N ASP A 49 33.17 5.10 -24.56
CA ASP A 49 32.78 6.37 -25.19
C ASP A 49 32.55 7.46 -24.13
N TYR A 50 33.57 8.30 -23.93
CA TYR A 50 33.53 9.37 -22.93
C TYR A 50 32.48 10.47 -23.24
N LEU A 51 32.24 10.77 -24.52
CA LEU A 51 31.29 11.80 -24.93
C LEU A 51 29.86 11.37 -24.59
N VAL A 52 29.48 10.15 -24.99
CA VAL A 52 28.16 9.59 -24.68
C VAL A 52 28.01 9.42 -23.17
N PHE A 53 29.03 8.95 -22.46
CA PHE A 53 29.02 8.84 -21.00
C PHE A 53 28.68 10.16 -20.31
N LYS A 54 29.36 11.26 -20.66
CA LYS A 54 29.11 12.58 -20.07
C LYS A 54 27.71 13.10 -20.38
N GLN A 55 27.21 12.87 -21.59
CA GLN A 55 25.83 13.20 -21.96
C GLN A 55 24.82 12.38 -21.14
N GLN A 56 25.08 11.09 -20.92
CA GLN A 56 24.22 10.24 -20.12
C GLN A 56 24.18 10.67 -18.64
N LEU A 57 25.26 11.20 -18.05
CA LEU A 57 25.24 11.74 -16.68
C LEU A 57 24.27 12.92 -16.52
N TRP A 58 24.29 13.87 -17.45
CA TRP A 58 23.31 14.96 -17.46
C TRP A 58 21.90 14.45 -17.70
N ARG A 59 21.77 13.45 -18.57
CA ARG A 59 20.48 12.82 -18.85
C ARG A 59 19.85 12.17 -17.62
N PHE A 60 20.65 11.42 -16.88
CA PHE A 60 20.24 10.83 -15.62
C PHE A 60 19.82 11.90 -14.62
N SER A 61 20.59 12.98 -14.50
CA SER A 61 20.34 14.04 -13.52
C SER A 61 18.95 14.67 -13.71
N TYR A 62 18.57 15.02 -14.95
CA TYR A 62 17.23 15.58 -15.18
C TYR A 62 16.11 14.55 -15.03
N LEU A 63 16.34 13.28 -15.44
CA LEU A 63 15.35 12.21 -15.27
C LEU A 63 15.09 11.92 -13.79
N ALA A 64 16.15 11.86 -12.98
CA ALA A 64 16.08 11.70 -11.54
C ALA A 64 15.34 12.87 -10.89
N PHE A 65 15.67 14.10 -11.28
CA PHE A 65 14.98 15.30 -10.79
C PHE A 65 13.48 15.27 -11.10
N ILE A 66 13.08 14.97 -12.34
CA ILE A 66 11.67 14.84 -12.73
C ILE A 66 10.99 13.72 -11.94
N GLY A 67 11.65 12.57 -11.78
CA GLY A 67 11.14 11.44 -11.00
C GLY A 67 10.87 11.81 -9.54
N ILE A 68 11.80 12.55 -8.91
CA ILE A 68 11.65 13.05 -7.53
C ILE A 68 10.47 14.02 -7.43
N VAL A 69 10.36 14.98 -8.35
CA VAL A 69 9.25 15.96 -8.35
C VAL A 69 7.90 15.26 -8.49
N ILE A 70 7.78 14.31 -9.42
CA ILE A 70 6.57 13.50 -9.58
C ILE A 70 6.25 12.73 -8.30
N GLY A 71 7.26 12.11 -7.67
CA GLY A 71 7.10 11.36 -6.43
C GLY A 71 6.58 12.23 -5.28
N ILE A 72 7.22 13.37 -5.04
CA ILE A 72 6.82 14.33 -3.99
C ILE A 72 5.40 14.83 -4.23
N TYR A 73 5.09 15.25 -5.46
CA TYR A 73 3.79 15.82 -5.78
C TYR A 73 2.67 14.76 -5.69
N LYS A 74 2.95 13.51 -6.08
CA LYS A 74 2.02 12.38 -5.91
C LYS A 74 1.73 12.12 -4.42
N ILE A 75 2.74 12.11 -3.57
CA ILE A 75 2.57 11.94 -2.10
C ILE A 75 1.71 13.09 -1.55
N TYR A 76 2.06 14.33 -1.88
CA TYR A 76 1.36 15.51 -1.43
C TYR A 76 -0.13 15.49 -1.81
N LEU A 77 -0.45 15.25 -3.09
CA LEU A 77 -1.85 15.20 -3.55
C LEU A 77 -2.63 14.05 -2.91
N THR A 78 -1.99 12.90 -2.71
CA THR A 78 -2.63 11.75 -2.07
C THR A 78 -3.00 12.07 -0.61
N GLN A 79 -2.09 12.70 0.14
CA GLN A 79 -2.35 13.14 1.51
C GLN A 79 -3.44 14.22 1.58
N GLN A 80 -3.42 15.19 0.65
CA GLN A 80 -4.47 16.21 0.56
C GLN A 80 -5.85 15.57 0.31
N LEU A 81 -5.94 14.63 -0.63
CA LEU A 81 -7.18 13.91 -0.93
C LEU A 81 -7.68 13.11 0.29
N GLN A 82 -6.77 12.45 1.02
CA GLN A 82 -7.09 11.73 2.26
C GLN A 82 -7.69 12.68 3.31
N MET A 83 -7.08 13.84 3.54
CA MET A 83 -7.58 14.82 4.52
C MET A 83 -8.95 15.38 4.14
N HIS A 84 -9.19 15.71 2.86
CA HIS A 84 -10.47 16.23 2.39
C HIS A 84 -11.58 15.18 2.52
N TRP A 85 -11.31 13.93 2.13
CA TRP A 85 -12.28 12.85 2.27
C TRP A 85 -12.55 12.54 3.75
N ARG A 86 -11.52 12.52 4.60
CA ARG A 86 -11.70 12.36 6.04
C ARG A 86 -12.63 13.43 6.61
N SER A 87 -12.36 14.70 6.32
CA SER A 87 -13.16 15.82 6.83
C SER A 87 -14.63 15.69 6.42
N TRP A 88 -14.89 15.33 5.15
CA TRP A 88 -16.25 15.12 4.67
C TRP A 88 -16.95 13.92 5.33
N MET A 89 -16.24 12.80 5.52
CA MET A 89 -16.81 11.61 6.18
C MET A 89 -17.18 11.93 7.63
N THR A 90 -16.28 12.59 8.36
CA THR A 90 -16.51 13.01 9.74
C THR A 90 -17.74 13.91 9.84
N GLU A 91 -17.84 14.96 9.01
CA GLU A 91 -18.99 15.87 9.01
C GLU A 91 -20.31 15.13 8.71
N LYS A 92 -20.31 14.23 7.73
CA LYS A 92 -21.46 13.40 7.37
C LYS A 92 -21.92 12.48 8.50
N PHE A 93 -20.98 11.82 9.18
CA PHE A 93 -21.28 10.87 10.24
C PHE A 93 -21.73 11.57 11.51
N ILE A 94 -21.06 12.67 11.90
CA ILE A 94 -21.51 13.53 13.00
C ILE A 94 -22.91 14.08 12.72
N GLY A 95 -23.16 14.58 11.51
CA GLY A 95 -24.48 15.08 11.11
C GLY A 95 -25.58 14.01 11.15
N LYS A 96 -25.25 12.74 10.90
CA LYS A 96 -26.21 11.61 11.09
C LYS A 96 -26.42 11.27 12.56
N TRP A 97 -25.35 11.24 13.35
CA TRP A 97 -25.39 10.88 14.77
C TRP A 97 -26.20 11.89 15.60
N LEU A 98 -26.07 13.18 15.29
CA LEU A 98 -26.84 14.25 15.91
C LEU A 98 -28.30 14.32 15.43
N ARG A 99 -28.64 13.66 14.31
CA ARG A 99 -30.00 13.69 13.74
C ARG A 99 -30.94 12.81 14.57
N HIS A 100 -32.18 13.28 14.78
CA HIS A 100 -33.26 12.53 15.46
C HIS A 100 -32.89 11.98 16.85
N LYS A 101 -31.99 12.65 17.59
CA LYS A 101 -31.51 12.17 18.91
C LYS A 101 -30.96 10.75 18.85
N THR A 102 -30.37 10.37 17.71
CA THR A 102 -29.84 9.01 17.52
C THR A 102 -28.79 8.69 18.58
N TYR A 103 -27.94 9.67 18.96
CA TYR A 103 -27.02 9.55 20.09
C TYR A 103 -27.70 9.04 21.38
N TYR A 104 -28.86 9.57 21.73
CA TYR A 104 -29.61 9.20 22.93
C TYR A 104 -30.22 7.79 22.81
N HIS A 105 -30.79 7.46 21.65
CA HIS A 105 -31.37 6.14 21.42
C HIS A 105 -30.33 5.03 21.29
N THR A 106 -29.12 5.34 20.82
CA THR A 106 -28.01 4.38 20.73
C THR A 106 -27.42 4.06 22.09
N GLU A 107 -27.24 5.05 22.98
CA GLU A 107 -26.83 4.80 24.36
C GLU A 107 -27.89 4.02 25.15
N GLN A 108 -29.16 4.41 25.04
CA GLN A 108 -30.23 3.79 25.80
C GLN A 108 -30.47 2.31 25.43
N LYS A 109 -30.06 1.91 24.22
CA LYS A 109 -30.20 0.53 23.72
C LYS A 109 -28.90 -0.28 23.79
N GLN A 110 -27.78 0.30 24.23
CA GLN A 110 -26.44 -0.32 24.19
C GLN A 110 -26.14 -1.05 22.86
N LEU A 111 -26.65 -0.54 21.75
CA LEU A 111 -26.58 -1.23 20.45
C LEU A 111 -25.18 -1.16 19.83
N VAL A 112 -24.34 -0.23 20.28
CA VAL A 112 -23.00 0.03 19.74
C VAL A 112 -22.08 0.44 20.88
N ASP A 113 -21.04 -0.36 21.13
CA ASP A 113 -19.95 0.04 22.02
C ASP A 113 -19.11 1.15 21.38
N ASN A 114 -18.88 2.23 22.14
CA ASN A 114 -18.04 3.39 21.84
C ASN A 114 -18.27 4.02 20.45
N PRO A 115 -19.47 4.57 20.19
CA PRO A 115 -19.81 5.17 18.89
C PRO A 115 -18.94 6.39 18.54
N ASP A 116 -18.47 7.13 19.55
CA ASP A 116 -17.52 8.23 19.44
C ASP A 116 -16.15 7.76 18.93
N GLN A 117 -15.62 6.67 19.51
CA GLN A 117 -14.37 6.05 19.08
C GLN A 117 -14.48 5.53 17.65
N ARG A 118 -15.59 4.87 17.30
CA ARG A 118 -15.84 4.40 15.92
C ARG A 118 -15.92 5.55 14.92
N ILE A 119 -16.55 6.67 15.26
CA ILE A 119 -16.63 7.84 14.37
C ILE A 119 -15.25 8.50 14.20
N ALA A 120 -14.42 8.53 15.26
CA ALA A 120 -13.10 9.17 15.20
C ALA A 120 -12.02 8.28 14.57
N GLU A 121 -11.90 7.02 15.01
CA GLU A 121 -10.84 6.10 14.63
C GLU A 121 -11.22 5.24 13.42
N ASP A 122 -12.37 4.55 13.44
CA ASP A 122 -12.71 3.62 12.35
C ASP A 122 -12.91 4.35 11.02
N LEU A 123 -13.52 5.54 11.01
CA LEU A 123 -13.67 6.32 9.77
C LEU A 123 -12.33 6.78 9.20
N ASN A 124 -11.38 7.13 10.07
CA ASN A 124 -10.03 7.50 9.66
C ASN A 124 -9.31 6.30 9.05
N VAL A 125 -9.35 5.15 9.73
CA VAL A 125 -8.78 3.88 9.25
C VAL A 125 -9.42 3.47 7.93
N LEU A 126 -10.75 3.43 7.83
CA LEU A 126 -11.48 3.06 6.62
C LEU A 126 -11.10 3.94 5.42
N THR A 127 -11.08 5.27 5.59
CA THR A 127 -10.75 6.19 4.49
C THR A 127 -9.30 6.06 4.06
N GLN A 128 -8.37 6.01 5.00
CA GLN A 128 -6.93 5.88 4.72
C GLN A 128 -6.61 4.56 4.03
N HIS A 129 -7.09 3.43 4.57
CA HIS A 129 -6.84 2.11 3.98
C HIS A 129 -7.50 1.97 2.61
N THR A 130 -8.75 2.42 2.45
CA THR A 130 -9.45 2.31 1.16
C THR A 130 -8.74 3.12 0.08
N LEU A 131 -8.36 4.37 0.36
CA LEU A 131 -7.62 5.21 -0.59
C LEU A 131 -6.25 4.62 -0.92
N SER A 132 -5.50 4.21 0.10
CA SER A 132 -4.17 3.62 -0.09
C SER A 132 -4.24 2.34 -0.92
N LEU A 133 -5.19 1.46 -0.63
CA LEU A 133 -5.35 0.18 -1.32
C LEU A 133 -5.81 0.36 -2.76
N THR A 134 -6.77 1.26 -3.02
CA THR A 134 -7.28 1.53 -4.38
C THR A 134 -6.23 2.23 -5.26
N LEU A 135 -5.59 3.29 -4.76
CA LEU A 135 -4.53 4.00 -5.49
C LEU A 135 -3.28 3.13 -5.65
N GLY A 136 -2.93 2.35 -4.62
CA GLY A 136 -1.86 1.37 -4.66
C GLY A 136 -2.11 0.30 -5.72
N LEU A 137 -3.30 -0.30 -5.74
CA LEU A 137 -3.69 -1.31 -6.72
C LEU A 137 -3.66 -0.75 -8.16
N LEU A 138 -4.19 0.45 -8.37
CA LEU A 138 -4.13 1.11 -9.68
C LEU A 138 -2.68 1.37 -10.11
N SER A 139 -1.84 1.89 -9.20
CA SER A 139 -0.42 2.12 -9.47
C SER A 139 0.31 0.80 -9.81
N SER A 140 0.01 -0.28 -9.09
CA SER A 140 0.60 -1.60 -9.33
C SER A 140 0.20 -2.17 -10.68
N LEU A 141 -1.08 -2.08 -11.06
CA LEU A 141 -1.55 -2.53 -12.38
C LEU A 141 -0.88 -1.76 -13.51
N VAL A 142 -0.84 -0.42 -13.43
CA VAL A 142 -0.19 0.42 -14.44
C VAL A 142 1.31 0.08 -14.58
N THR A 143 1.97 -0.14 -13.44
CA THR A 143 3.38 -0.53 -13.40
C THR A 143 3.57 -1.90 -14.06
N LEU A 144 2.73 -2.88 -13.73
CA LEU A 144 2.75 -4.22 -14.31
C LEU A 144 2.59 -4.19 -15.84
N PHE A 145 1.55 -3.52 -16.35
CA PHE A 145 1.33 -3.40 -17.80
C PHE A 145 2.49 -2.71 -18.51
N SER A 146 3.06 -1.67 -17.90
CA SER A 146 4.18 -0.95 -18.50
C SER A 146 5.45 -1.80 -18.52
N PHE A 147 5.75 -2.54 -17.45
CA PHE A 147 6.89 -3.45 -17.43
C PHE A 147 6.73 -4.60 -18.42
N ILE A 148 5.53 -5.17 -18.54
CA ILE A 148 5.22 -6.17 -19.58
C ILE A 148 5.48 -5.57 -20.96
N SER A 149 5.04 -4.33 -21.22
CA SER A 149 5.28 -3.65 -22.50
C SER A 149 6.77 -3.40 -22.78
N ILE A 150 7.55 -2.98 -21.77
CA ILE A 150 9.01 -2.82 -21.89
C ILE A 150 9.68 -4.15 -22.21
N LEU A 151 9.37 -5.19 -21.43
CA LEU A 151 9.90 -6.53 -21.63
C LEU A 151 9.55 -7.04 -23.01
N TRP A 152 8.31 -6.84 -23.48
CA TRP A 152 7.90 -7.24 -24.82
C TRP A 152 8.70 -6.56 -25.92
N HIS A 153 9.06 -5.29 -25.75
CA HIS A 153 9.80 -4.53 -26.75
C HIS A 153 11.31 -4.85 -26.76
N ILE A 154 11.89 -5.16 -25.59
CA ILE A 154 13.33 -5.44 -25.43
C ILE A 154 13.63 -6.93 -25.63
N SER A 155 12.70 -7.80 -25.25
CA SER A 155 12.80 -9.26 -25.40
C SER A 155 12.62 -9.61 -26.87
N GLY A 156 13.70 -9.42 -27.64
CA GLY A 156 13.78 -9.91 -29.02
C GLY A 156 13.38 -11.39 -29.10
N PRO A 157 12.97 -11.87 -30.29
CA PRO A 157 12.46 -13.23 -30.44
C PRO A 157 13.55 -14.23 -30.08
N LEU A 158 13.29 -15.07 -29.07
CA LEU A 158 14.18 -16.19 -28.79
C LEU A 158 13.81 -17.33 -29.74
N SER A 159 14.73 -17.60 -30.66
CA SER A 159 14.59 -18.67 -31.64
C SER A 159 15.39 -19.86 -31.13
N PHE A 160 14.70 -20.91 -30.67
CA PHE A 160 15.34 -22.18 -30.33
C PHE A 160 15.00 -23.21 -31.41
N THR A 161 16.01 -23.84 -31.99
CA THR A 161 15.84 -24.98 -32.88
C THR A 161 15.69 -26.25 -32.06
N PHE A 162 14.50 -26.85 -32.09
CA PHE A 162 14.24 -28.17 -31.53
C PHE A 162 13.68 -29.06 -32.63
N ASN A 163 14.34 -30.19 -32.87
CA ASN A 163 13.93 -31.18 -33.86
C ASN A 163 13.78 -30.63 -35.31
N GLN A 164 14.77 -29.84 -35.77
CA GLN A 164 14.80 -29.16 -37.09
C GLN A 164 13.67 -28.13 -37.35
N HIS A 165 12.81 -27.88 -36.37
CA HIS A 165 11.83 -26.79 -36.41
C HIS A 165 12.35 -25.60 -35.59
N VAL A 166 12.33 -24.40 -36.20
CA VAL A 166 12.63 -23.15 -35.50
C VAL A 166 11.39 -22.74 -34.73
N PHE A 167 11.41 -22.90 -33.41
CA PHE A 167 10.38 -22.35 -32.54
C PHE A 167 10.82 -20.96 -32.10
N THR A 168 10.15 -19.94 -32.63
CA THR A 168 10.30 -18.56 -32.18
C THR A 168 9.25 -18.29 -31.10
N LEU A 169 9.69 -18.11 -29.85
CA LEU A 169 8.83 -17.65 -28.76
C LEU A 169 8.98 -16.13 -28.65
N PRO A 170 8.02 -15.33 -29.16
CA PRO A 170 8.02 -13.89 -28.94
C PRO A 170 7.80 -13.60 -27.44
N GLY A 171 8.56 -12.66 -26.88
CA GLY A 171 8.38 -12.23 -25.49
C GLY A 171 8.75 -13.29 -24.44
N TYR A 172 9.73 -14.15 -24.68
CA TYR A 172 10.13 -15.23 -23.76
C TYR A 172 10.43 -14.72 -22.33
N MET A 173 11.00 -13.51 -22.19
CA MET A 173 11.30 -12.94 -20.87
C MET A 173 10.02 -12.65 -20.07
N VAL A 174 8.90 -12.33 -20.72
CA VAL A 174 7.61 -12.09 -20.04
C VAL A 174 7.10 -13.39 -19.43
N TRP A 175 7.15 -14.49 -20.19
CA TRP A 175 6.73 -15.81 -19.71
C TRP A 175 7.62 -16.31 -18.57
N PHE A 176 8.93 -16.11 -18.66
CA PHE A 176 9.86 -16.49 -17.59
C PHE A 176 9.63 -15.66 -16.33
N ALA A 177 9.45 -14.34 -16.47
CA ALA A 177 9.15 -13.44 -15.35
C ALA A 177 7.82 -13.80 -14.67
N LEU A 178 6.78 -14.13 -15.45
CA LEU A 178 5.50 -14.61 -14.91
C LEU A 178 5.65 -15.91 -14.13
N LEU A 179 6.35 -16.90 -14.69
CA LEU A 179 6.59 -18.17 -14.03
C LEU A 179 7.36 -17.98 -12.71
N TYR A 180 8.43 -17.16 -12.75
CA TYR A 180 9.21 -16.83 -11.56
C TYR A 180 8.35 -16.14 -10.49
N ALA A 181 7.52 -15.17 -10.88
CA ALA A 181 6.63 -14.46 -9.97
C ALA A 181 5.58 -15.38 -9.32
N VAL A 182 5.00 -16.31 -10.09
CA VAL A 182 4.03 -17.29 -9.57
C VAL A 182 4.70 -18.24 -8.58
N LEU A 183 5.83 -18.82 -8.93
CA LEU A 183 6.57 -19.73 -8.05
C LEU A 183 7.03 -19.03 -6.77
N GLY A 184 7.57 -17.81 -6.90
CA GLY A 184 7.95 -16.99 -5.74
C GLY A 184 6.76 -16.68 -4.83
N SER A 185 5.60 -16.31 -5.41
CA SER A 185 4.39 -16.02 -4.64
C SER A 185 3.87 -17.26 -3.90
N LEU A 186 3.90 -18.43 -4.54
CA LEU A 186 3.52 -19.70 -3.91
C LEU A 186 4.45 -20.07 -2.75
N LEU A 187 5.77 -19.92 -2.94
CA LEU A 187 6.76 -20.16 -1.89
C LEU A 187 6.56 -19.23 -0.70
N ILE A 188 6.38 -17.92 -0.95
CA ILE A 188 6.10 -16.94 0.11
C ILE A 188 4.80 -17.28 0.84
N GLY A 189 3.74 -17.63 0.10
CA GLY A 189 2.46 -18.04 0.71
C GLY A 189 2.59 -19.29 1.57
N TRP A 190 3.36 -20.28 1.12
CA TRP A 190 3.60 -21.51 1.86
C TRP A 190 4.42 -21.28 3.13
N ILE A 191 5.49 -20.48 3.06
CA ILE A 191 6.33 -20.12 4.20
C ILE A 191 5.60 -19.16 5.16
N GLY A 192 4.76 -18.27 4.63
CA GLY A 192 4.04 -17.23 5.37
C GLY A 192 2.84 -17.74 6.17
N ASN A 193 2.17 -18.80 5.71
CA ASN A 193 0.98 -19.34 6.37
C ASN A 193 1.18 -19.70 7.88
N PRO A 194 2.29 -20.35 8.31
CA PRO A 194 2.52 -20.59 9.73
C PRO A 194 2.79 -19.32 10.55
N LEU A 195 3.34 -18.25 9.96
CA LEU A 195 3.62 -16.99 10.66
C LEU A 195 2.35 -16.31 11.16
N VAL A 196 1.25 -16.37 10.40
CA VAL A 196 -0.04 -15.79 10.82
C VAL A 196 -0.55 -16.43 12.11
N LYS A 197 -0.43 -17.76 12.24
CA LYS A 197 -0.81 -18.47 13.47
C LYS A 197 0.11 -18.10 14.64
N LEU A 198 1.41 -17.90 14.36
CA LEU A 198 2.38 -17.53 15.37
C LEU A 198 2.12 -16.10 15.91
N ASP A 199 1.85 -15.15 15.02
CA ASP A 199 1.50 -13.77 15.40
C ASP A 199 0.20 -13.74 16.21
N PHE A 200 -0.84 -14.47 15.80
CA PHE A 200 -2.07 -14.58 16.57
C PHE A 200 -1.85 -15.16 17.97
N ASN A 201 -1.03 -16.22 18.08
CA ASN A 201 -0.69 -16.78 19.38
C ASN A 201 0.10 -15.80 20.24
N LYS A 202 1.05 -15.06 19.65
CA LYS A 202 1.82 -14.02 20.35
C LYS A 202 0.91 -12.92 20.90
N GLU A 203 0.00 -12.39 20.09
CA GLU A 203 -0.99 -11.40 20.55
C GLU A 203 -1.87 -11.95 21.67
N ARG A 204 -2.30 -13.20 21.56
CA ARG A 204 -3.09 -13.86 22.62
C ARG A 204 -2.29 -14.00 23.93
N PHE A 205 -1.02 -14.37 23.86
CA PHE A 205 -0.15 -14.44 25.04
C PHE A 205 0.09 -13.06 25.65
N GLU A 206 0.37 -12.02 24.85
CA GLU A 206 0.53 -10.65 25.33
C GLU A 206 -0.76 -10.11 25.97
N ALA A 207 -1.92 -10.40 25.37
CA ALA A 207 -3.21 -10.01 25.92
C ALA A 207 -3.50 -10.68 27.27
N ASN A 208 -3.26 -12.00 27.38
CA ASN A 208 -3.42 -12.73 28.64
C ASN A 208 -2.47 -12.22 29.72
N PHE A 209 -1.21 -11.91 29.37
CA PHE A 209 -0.24 -11.34 30.30
C PHE A 209 -0.70 -9.96 30.81
N ARG A 210 -1.15 -9.07 29.92
CA ARG A 210 -1.71 -7.77 30.31
C ARG A 210 -2.94 -7.91 31.21
N PHE A 211 -3.82 -8.86 30.90
CA PHE A 211 -4.99 -9.14 31.74
C PHE A 211 -4.58 -9.63 33.14
N GLY A 212 -3.60 -10.52 33.23
CA GLY A 212 -3.04 -10.97 34.52
C GLY A 212 -2.48 -9.81 35.35
N LEU A 213 -1.70 -8.93 34.74
CA LEU A 213 -1.17 -7.73 35.41
C LEU A 213 -2.28 -6.78 35.91
N ILE A 214 -3.34 -6.58 35.13
CA ILE A 214 -4.49 -5.76 35.54
C ILE A 214 -5.17 -6.42 36.75
N ARG A 215 -5.39 -7.73 36.72
CA ARG A 215 -6.01 -8.47 37.82
C ARG A 215 -5.20 -8.39 39.11
N ILE A 216 -3.87 -8.49 39.04
CA ILE A 216 -2.98 -8.32 40.20
C ILE A 216 -3.09 -6.89 40.75
N ARG A 217 -3.15 -5.88 39.87
CA ARG A 217 -3.32 -4.47 40.28
C ARG A 217 -4.67 -4.24 40.97
N GLU A 218 -5.75 -4.82 40.47
CA GLU A 218 -7.10 -4.68 41.03
C GLU A 218 -7.28 -5.43 42.36
N ASN A 219 -6.50 -6.49 42.60
CA ASN A 219 -6.55 -7.28 43.84
C ASN A 219 -5.32 -7.04 44.74
N ASN A 220 -4.64 -5.91 44.56
CA ASN A 220 -3.39 -5.57 45.24
C ASN A 220 -3.51 -5.62 46.77
N ASP A 221 -4.59 -5.10 47.34
CA ASP A 221 -4.80 -5.05 48.79
C ASP A 221 -4.99 -6.47 49.35
N ALA A 222 -5.77 -7.32 48.68
CA ALA A 222 -5.96 -8.70 49.09
C ALA A 222 -4.67 -9.51 48.99
N ILE A 223 -3.90 -9.35 47.90
CA ILE A 223 -2.64 -10.05 47.70
C ILE A 223 -1.61 -9.63 48.77
N ALA A 224 -1.51 -8.33 49.08
CA ALA A 224 -0.60 -7.80 50.09
C ALA A 224 -0.99 -8.22 51.52
N LEU A 225 -2.29 -8.25 51.85
CA LEU A 225 -2.77 -8.70 53.17
C LEU A 225 -2.53 -10.21 53.40
N TYR A 226 -2.68 -11.03 52.36
CA TYR A 226 -2.52 -12.49 52.46
C TYR A 226 -1.10 -12.99 52.11
N HIS A 227 -0.14 -12.11 51.81
CA HIS A 227 1.21 -12.46 51.33
C HIS A 227 1.15 -13.47 50.16
N GLY A 228 0.26 -13.21 49.21
CA GLY A 228 -0.07 -14.09 48.09
C GLY A 228 0.87 -14.02 46.90
N GLU A 229 1.96 -13.24 46.97
CA GLU A 229 2.81 -12.89 45.83
C GLU A 229 3.47 -14.12 45.19
N ASN A 230 3.86 -15.12 45.99
CA ASN A 230 4.45 -16.36 45.50
C ASN A 230 3.44 -17.26 44.73
N ARG A 231 2.13 -17.05 44.94
CA ARG A 231 1.06 -17.80 44.26
C ARG A 231 0.72 -17.19 42.91
N GLU A 232 0.65 -15.86 42.84
CA GLU A 232 0.41 -15.11 41.59
C GLU A 232 1.63 -15.13 40.64
N ASN A 233 2.85 -15.28 41.16
CA ASN A 233 4.06 -15.39 40.31
C ASN A 233 4.16 -16.73 39.53
N ASN A 234 3.37 -17.73 39.92
CA ASN A 234 3.36 -19.07 39.31
C ASN A 234 2.09 -19.36 38.46
N SER A 235 1.20 -18.37 38.31
CA SER A 235 -0.07 -18.48 37.57
C SER A 235 -0.03 -17.70 36.26
#